data_AF-A0A166FUW5-F1
#
_entry.id   AF-A0A166FUW5-F1
#
_cell.length_a   1.000
_cell.length_b   1.000
_cell.length_c   1.000
_cell.angle_alpha   90.00
_cell.angle_beta   90.00
_cell.angle_gamma   90.00
#
_symmetry.space_group_name_H-M   'P 1'
#
loop_
_entity.id
_entity.type
_entity.pdbx_description
1 polymer ?
#
loop_
_entity_poly.entity_id
_entity_poly.type
_entity_poly.pdbx_seq_one_letter_code
_entity_poly.pdbx_strand_id
1 'polypeptide(L)'
;MFNKSALISAVLLAAGASAYTYPSFEGNLLIQVGANNAKCLRADNTNGAPVTVADCTGGSDQEWKFGPNGNVALYGGKMCLDVTGGVDADGTKLQVWACGTKNKNQQWNYTKYGDNHLKSALGSARCLDLTDGATTTGNQIWDAGYMGNALPTTSEAGQTGVNACGAASSQSSLCQTMWMNDVDDFCLWAPRAVGTIGDTERDEVAWCTKSGRGTRVIPDGTLSGVHFIRTKDYVQVTGVGDLTKINVQAGDEGGELDPHGSDSAGNPIGGLVFGSTFSADLQYGEWTSFVSATQFCMRACTGPNARENCQHTYDEMGCEWNMPASYAKGKYTSCEAENDLPMGVYGTSTWHQGISPTPTAHPIAASSSCTTYASVTSSPVKRDYSQDKLIKRGHAAHAHAARVTNMPQFF
;
A
#
# COMPACT_ATOMS: atom_id res chain seq x y z
N MET A 1 -22.69 -65.40 2.49
CA MET A 1 -23.01 -64.40 1.45
C MET A 1 -22.90 -63.01 2.05
N PHE A 2 -22.14 -62.14 1.38
CA PHE A 2 -21.96 -60.69 1.56
C PHE A 2 -21.05 -60.16 2.68
N ASN A 3 -19.76 -60.14 2.30
CA ASN A 3 -18.77 -59.10 2.54
C ASN A 3 -19.37 -57.67 2.48
N LYS A 4 -19.07 -56.82 3.46
CA LYS A 4 -19.24 -55.36 3.35
C LYS A 4 -17.97 -54.67 3.87
N SER A 5 -17.06 -54.44 2.94
CA SER A 5 -15.97 -53.48 3.05
C SER A 5 -16.54 -52.10 3.37
N ALA A 6 -16.06 -51.47 4.45
CA ALA A 6 -16.30 -50.06 4.70
C ALA A 6 -15.38 -49.24 3.78
N LEU A 7 -15.98 -48.63 2.76
CA LEU A 7 -15.32 -47.63 1.92
C LEU A 7 -15.04 -46.39 2.76
N ILE A 8 -13.76 -46.12 3.03
CA ILE A 8 -13.29 -44.82 3.51
C ILE A 8 -13.41 -43.88 2.31
N SER A 9 -14.46 -43.06 2.28
CA SER A 9 -14.53 -41.92 1.36
C SER A 9 -13.49 -40.89 1.79
N ALA A 10 -12.34 -40.92 1.13
CA ALA A 10 -11.40 -39.81 1.15
C ALA A 10 -12.10 -38.61 0.49
N VAL A 11 -12.54 -37.65 1.30
CA VAL A 11 -12.87 -36.31 0.80
C VAL A 11 -11.54 -35.68 0.41
N LEU A 12 -11.17 -35.75 -0.86
CA LEU A 12 -10.18 -34.84 -1.41
C LEU A 12 -10.77 -33.43 -1.30
N LEU A 13 -10.34 -32.68 -0.30
CA LEU A 13 -10.35 -31.22 -0.36
C LEU A 13 -9.39 -30.85 -1.48
N ALA A 14 -9.93 -30.70 -2.70
CA ALA A 14 -9.23 -29.97 -3.72
C ALA A 14 -8.99 -28.57 -3.16
N ALA A 15 -7.72 -28.23 -2.92
CA ALA A 15 -7.32 -26.85 -2.72
C ALA A 15 -7.88 -26.06 -3.90
N GLY A 16 -8.88 -25.22 -3.63
CA GLY A 16 -9.44 -24.36 -4.65
C GLY A 16 -8.32 -23.44 -5.13
N ALA A 17 -7.84 -23.66 -6.35
CA ALA A 17 -7.14 -22.63 -7.08
C ALA A 17 -8.03 -21.38 -7.04
N SER A 18 -7.47 -20.25 -6.63
CA SER A 18 -8.16 -18.96 -6.58
C SER A 18 -8.99 -18.80 -7.86
N ALA A 19 -10.31 -18.83 -7.74
CA ALA A 19 -11.18 -18.67 -8.89
C ALA A 19 -10.96 -17.26 -9.44
N TYR A 20 -10.60 -17.15 -10.72
CA TYR A 20 -10.55 -15.87 -11.42
C TYR A 20 -11.88 -15.13 -11.20
N THR A 21 -11.86 -14.01 -10.48
CA THR A 21 -13.05 -13.18 -10.28
C THR A 21 -13.20 -12.23 -11.48
N TYR A 22 -13.96 -12.64 -12.49
CA TYR A 22 -14.49 -11.73 -13.50
C TYR A 22 -15.82 -11.14 -13.00
N PRO A 23 -16.27 -9.97 -13.51
CA PRO A 23 -17.58 -9.43 -13.17
C PRO A 23 -18.67 -10.51 -13.35
N SER A 24 -19.65 -10.56 -12.45
CA SER A 24 -20.81 -11.48 -12.59
C SER A 24 -21.70 -11.17 -13.80
N PHE A 25 -21.33 -10.15 -14.56
CA PHE A 25 -21.96 -9.73 -15.79
C PHE A 25 -21.15 -10.28 -16.98
N GLU A 26 -21.77 -11.12 -17.80
CA GLU A 26 -21.12 -11.78 -18.95
C GLU A 26 -21.22 -10.99 -20.27
N GLY A 27 -21.75 -9.76 -20.21
CA GLY A 27 -21.91 -8.88 -21.37
C GLY A 27 -20.74 -7.96 -21.63
N ASN A 28 -20.87 -7.12 -22.66
CA ASN A 28 -19.92 -6.06 -22.96
C ASN A 28 -20.12 -4.88 -22.00
N LEU A 29 -19.01 -4.35 -21.49
CA LEU A 29 -18.96 -3.27 -20.52
C LEU A 29 -18.18 -2.09 -21.07
N LEU A 30 -18.61 -0.89 -20.68
CA LEU A 30 -17.79 0.30 -20.78
C LEU A 30 -16.92 0.39 -19.51
N ILE A 31 -15.61 0.42 -19.68
CA ILE A 31 -14.68 0.71 -18.58
C ILE A 31 -14.55 2.23 -18.51
N GLN A 32 -15.29 2.85 -17.59
CA GLN A 32 -15.33 4.28 -17.39
C GLN A 32 -14.19 4.75 -16.48
N VAL A 33 -13.68 5.95 -16.72
CA VAL A 33 -12.70 6.59 -15.84
C VAL A 33 -13.40 7.09 -14.57
N GLY A 34 -12.91 6.70 -13.39
CA GLY A 34 -13.50 7.11 -12.10
C GLY A 34 -13.56 8.64 -11.92
N ALA A 35 -12.53 9.37 -12.37
CA ALA A 35 -12.49 10.83 -12.32
C ALA A 35 -13.44 11.52 -13.32
N ASN A 36 -13.92 10.82 -14.36
CA ASN A 36 -14.84 11.35 -15.36
C ASN A 36 -15.61 10.21 -16.05
N ASN A 37 -16.85 9.97 -15.62
CA ASN A 37 -17.69 8.90 -16.14
C ASN A 37 -18.17 9.10 -17.59
N ALA A 38 -17.93 10.27 -18.20
CA ALA A 38 -18.16 10.50 -19.63
C ALA A 38 -16.99 9.99 -20.50
N LYS A 39 -15.89 9.54 -19.87
CA LYS A 39 -14.70 9.03 -20.54
C LYS A 39 -14.58 7.51 -20.38
N CYS A 40 -14.30 6.81 -21.48
CA CYS A 40 -14.24 5.36 -21.58
C CYS A 40 -12.90 4.88 -22.15
N LEU A 41 -12.42 3.75 -21.63
CA LEU A 41 -11.29 3.00 -22.16
C LEU A 41 -11.56 2.55 -23.59
N ARG A 42 -10.60 2.72 -24.50
CA ARG A 42 -10.73 2.31 -25.89
C ARG A 42 -9.43 1.86 -26.53
N ALA A 43 -9.53 1.11 -27.62
CA ALA A 43 -8.40 0.85 -28.53
C ALA A 43 -8.88 0.48 -29.94
N ASP A 44 -8.07 0.76 -30.96
CA ASP A 44 -8.37 0.39 -32.35
C ASP A 44 -8.16 -1.11 -32.62
N ASN A 45 -8.85 -1.66 -33.62
CA ASN A 45 -8.78 -3.08 -33.99
C ASN A 45 -7.52 -3.43 -34.79
N THR A 46 -6.34 -3.21 -34.22
CA THR A 46 -5.04 -3.56 -34.83
C THR A 46 -4.03 -3.95 -33.75
N ASN A 47 -3.19 -4.96 -34.03
CA ASN A 47 -2.14 -5.38 -33.09
C ASN A 47 -1.19 -4.22 -32.79
N GLY A 48 -0.95 -3.99 -31.51
CA GLY A 48 -0.10 -2.89 -31.04
C GLY A 48 -0.80 -1.54 -31.00
N ALA A 49 -2.10 -1.46 -31.29
CA ALA A 49 -2.84 -0.23 -31.10
C ALA A 49 -2.83 0.17 -29.62
N PRO A 50 -2.52 1.43 -29.30
CA PRO A 50 -2.42 1.89 -27.92
C PRO A 50 -3.80 1.88 -27.26
N VAL A 51 -3.83 1.50 -25.98
CA VAL A 51 -5.02 1.64 -25.15
C VAL A 51 -5.08 3.08 -24.64
N THR A 52 -6.19 3.75 -24.92
CA THR A 52 -6.39 5.18 -24.65
C THR A 52 -7.75 5.41 -24.00
N VAL A 53 -8.10 6.68 -23.79
CA VAL A 53 -9.39 7.10 -23.26
C VAL A 53 -10.04 8.08 -24.24
N ALA A 54 -11.35 7.96 -24.46
CA ALA A 54 -12.14 8.91 -25.27
C ALA A 54 -13.52 9.11 -24.67
N ASP A 55 -14.34 9.98 -25.26
CA ASP A 55 -15.76 10.09 -24.89
C ASP A 55 -16.48 8.75 -25.06
N CYS A 56 -17.31 8.39 -24.09
CA CYS A 56 -18.11 7.18 -24.13
C CYS A 56 -19.14 7.25 -25.27
N THR A 57 -18.96 6.44 -26.30
CA THR A 57 -19.87 6.33 -27.46
C THR A 57 -20.64 5.01 -27.48
N GLY A 58 -20.18 3.98 -26.74
CA GLY A 58 -20.71 2.63 -26.87
C GLY A 58 -20.25 1.91 -28.14
N GLY A 59 -19.21 2.43 -28.82
CA GLY A 59 -18.65 1.82 -30.01
C GLY A 59 -17.97 0.48 -29.71
N SER A 60 -17.78 -0.33 -30.75
CA SER A 60 -17.09 -1.63 -30.62
C SER A 60 -15.62 -1.52 -30.19
N ASP A 61 -15.04 -0.33 -30.33
CA ASP A 61 -13.71 0.07 -29.81
C ASP A 61 -13.70 0.35 -28.30
N GLN A 62 -14.86 0.32 -27.64
CA GLN A 62 -15.04 0.61 -26.21
C GLN A 62 -15.78 -0.51 -25.45
N GLU A 63 -16.33 -1.50 -26.15
CA GLU A 63 -17.11 -2.59 -25.58
C GLU A 63 -16.21 -3.74 -25.09
N TRP A 64 -15.76 -3.64 -23.84
CA TRP A 64 -14.86 -4.61 -23.22
C TRP A 64 -15.62 -5.78 -22.61
N LYS A 65 -15.16 -7.00 -22.88
CA LYS A 65 -15.70 -8.24 -22.32
C LYS A 65 -14.66 -8.92 -21.45
N PHE A 66 -15.06 -9.25 -20.23
CA PHE A 66 -14.24 -10.03 -19.31
C PHE A 66 -14.43 -11.52 -19.61
N GLY A 67 -13.33 -12.22 -19.86
CA GLY A 67 -13.30 -13.64 -20.17
C GLY A 67 -12.97 -14.50 -18.93
N PRO A 68 -13.37 -15.78 -18.94
CA PRO A 68 -13.15 -16.69 -17.81
C PRO A 68 -11.67 -17.00 -17.53
N ASN A 69 -10.78 -16.71 -18.48
CA ASN A 69 -9.33 -16.89 -18.36
C ASN A 69 -8.61 -15.59 -17.92
N GLY A 70 -9.34 -14.57 -17.47
CA GLY A 70 -8.79 -13.27 -17.06
C GLY A 70 -8.51 -12.31 -18.22
N ASN A 71 -8.84 -12.67 -19.47
CA ASN A 71 -8.71 -11.74 -20.59
C ASN A 71 -9.76 -10.62 -20.50
N VAL A 72 -9.39 -9.40 -20.87
CA VAL A 72 -10.30 -8.27 -21.05
C VAL A 72 -10.26 -7.90 -22.52
N ALA A 73 -11.34 -8.13 -23.27
CA ALA A 73 -11.31 -8.20 -24.72
C ALA A 73 -12.27 -7.25 -25.43
N LEU A 74 -11.88 -6.75 -26.59
CA LEU A 74 -12.67 -5.93 -27.51
C LEU A 74 -13.08 -6.73 -28.76
N TYR A 75 -13.97 -6.14 -29.56
CA TYR A 75 -14.34 -6.61 -30.90
C TYR A 75 -14.80 -8.08 -30.94
N GLY A 76 -15.59 -8.49 -29.94
CA GLY A 76 -16.10 -9.85 -29.83
C GLY A 76 -15.03 -10.90 -29.49
N GLY A 77 -13.99 -10.51 -28.74
CA GLY A 77 -12.94 -11.43 -28.30
C GLY A 77 -11.76 -11.55 -29.27
N LYS A 78 -11.65 -10.65 -30.24
CA LYS A 78 -10.53 -10.66 -31.21
C LYS A 78 -9.27 -10.02 -30.62
N MET A 79 -9.45 -8.93 -29.88
CA MET A 79 -8.35 -8.12 -29.35
C MET A 79 -8.43 -8.12 -27.82
N CYS A 80 -7.30 -8.29 -27.16
CA CYS A 80 -7.19 -8.38 -25.71
C CYS A 80 -6.32 -7.23 -25.19
N LEU A 81 -6.69 -6.70 -24.03
CA LEU A 81 -5.89 -5.77 -23.24
C LEU A 81 -4.55 -6.42 -22.91
N ASP A 82 -3.45 -5.77 -23.30
CA ASP A 82 -2.12 -6.36 -23.37
C ASP A 82 -1.08 -5.40 -22.77
N VAL A 83 -0.27 -5.91 -21.85
CA VAL A 83 0.94 -5.22 -21.37
C VAL A 83 2.03 -5.36 -22.42
N THR A 84 2.46 -4.24 -23.00
CA THR A 84 3.38 -4.22 -24.14
C THR A 84 4.67 -4.97 -23.83
N GLY A 85 4.97 -5.97 -24.66
CA GLY A 85 6.17 -6.81 -24.52
C GLY A 85 6.20 -7.69 -23.27
N GLY A 86 5.13 -7.72 -22.47
CA GLY A 86 5.09 -8.41 -21.18
C GLY A 86 6.05 -7.81 -20.14
N VAL A 87 6.44 -6.55 -20.29
CA VAL A 87 7.36 -5.87 -19.37
C VAL A 87 6.61 -5.47 -18.10
N ASP A 88 6.80 -6.23 -17.03
CA ASP A 88 6.26 -5.91 -15.70
C ASP A 88 7.09 -4.81 -15.04
N ALA A 89 6.86 -3.55 -15.44
CA ALA A 89 7.49 -2.36 -14.89
C ALA A 89 6.50 -1.18 -14.89
N ASP A 90 6.67 -0.26 -13.94
CA ASP A 90 5.88 0.97 -13.88
C ASP A 90 6.08 1.78 -15.16
N GLY A 91 4.98 2.28 -15.70
CA GLY A 91 4.97 3.08 -16.90
C GLY A 91 4.97 2.27 -18.20
N THR A 92 5.05 0.93 -18.14
CA THR A 92 4.86 0.10 -19.33
C THR A 92 3.50 0.38 -19.95
N LYS A 93 3.49 0.79 -21.21
CA LYS A 93 2.26 1.18 -21.91
C LYS A 93 1.39 -0.03 -22.24
N LEU A 94 0.09 0.22 -22.23
CA LEU A 94 -0.93 -0.74 -22.63
C LEU A 94 -1.21 -0.63 -24.12
N GLN A 95 -1.37 -1.79 -24.73
CA GLN A 95 -1.79 -1.96 -26.11
C GLN A 95 -2.94 -2.97 -26.16
N VAL A 96 -3.50 -3.15 -27.35
CA VAL A 96 -4.28 -4.34 -27.66
C VAL A 96 -3.53 -5.24 -28.61
N TRP A 97 -3.74 -6.54 -28.44
CA TRP A 97 -3.19 -7.55 -29.32
C TRP A 97 -4.19 -8.67 -29.52
N ALA A 98 -4.06 -9.40 -30.62
CA ALA A 98 -4.85 -10.59 -30.87
C ALA A 98 -4.86 -11.50 -29.63
N CYS A 99 -6.06 -11.88 -29.20
CA CYS A 99 -6.25 -12.65 -27.97
C CYS A 99 -5.54 -14.01 -28.04
N GLY A 100 -4.65 -14.27 -27.08
CA GLY A 100 -3.97 -15.55 -26.88
C GLY A 100 -4.45 -16.25 -25.61
N THR A 101 -4.39 -17.59 -25.60
CA THR A 101 -4.90 -18.40 -24.49
C THR A 101 -3.87 -18.66 -23.38
N LYS A 102 -2.60 -18.32 -23.58
CA LYS A 102 -1.49 -18.57 -22.63
C LYS A 102 -0.62 -17.35 -22.33
N ASN A 103 -1.01 -16.19 -22.85
CA ASN A 103 -0.21 -14.96 -22.75
C ASN A 103 -0.49 -14.31 -21.40
N LYS A 104 0.47 -14.41 -20.47
CA LYS A 104 0.36 -13.81 -19.13
C LYS A 104 0.18 -12.29 -19.18
N ASN A 105 0.78 -11.63 -20.17
CA ASN A 105 0.64 -10.19 -20.41
C ASN A 105 -0.76 -9.77 -20.90
N GLN A 106 -1.67 -10.72 -21.17
CA GLN A 106 -3.07 -10.47 -21.55
C GLN A 106 -4.08 -10.93 -20.49
N GLN A 107 -3.58 -11.33 -19.31
CA GLN A 107 -4.38 -11.81 -18.20
C GLN A 107 -4.47 -10.72 -17.13
N TRP A 108 -5.69 -10.51 -16.65
CA TRP A 108 -6.06 -9.45 -15.72
C TRP A 108 -6.93 -10.03 -14.61
N ASN A 109 -6.71 -9.55 -13.39
CA ASN A 109 -7.51 -9.86 -12.22
C ASN A 109 -8.37 -8.64 -11.89
N TYR A 110 -9.68 -8.83 -11.77
CA TYR A 110 -10.60 -7.79 -11.34
C TYR A 110 -11.00 -8.02 -9.88
N THR A 111 -10.68 -7.06 -9.02
CA THR A 111 -10.96 -7.11 -7.57
C THR A 111 -12.36 -6.56 -7.27
N LYS A 112 -13.38 -7.37 -7.56
CA LYS A 112 -14.82 -7.00 -7.43
C LYS A 112 -15.29 -6.70 -5.99
N TYR A 113 -14.50 -7.06 -4.97
CA TYR A 113 -14.84 -6.85 -3.55
C TYR A 113 -13.72 -6.15 -2.77
N GLY A 114 -12.86 -5.41 -3.48
CA GLY A 114 -11.81 -4.57 -2.91
C GLY A 114 -11.76 -3.21 -3.62
N ASP A 115 -10.57 -2.80 -4.01
CA ASP A 115 -10.23 -1.52 -4.66
C ASP A 115 -10.78 -1.28 -6.09
N ASN A 116 -11.61 -2.19 -6.64
CA ASN A 116 -12.16 -2.10 -8.01
C ASN A 116 -11.11 -1.94 -9.13
N HIS A 117 -9.91 -2.48 -8.94
CA HIS A 117 -8.81 -2.36 -9.89
C HIS A 117 -8.74 -3.51 -10.91
N LEU A 118 -8.20 -3.20 -12.09
CA LEU A 118 -7.78 -4.15 -13.12
C LEU A 118 -6.27 -4.42 -12.95
N LYS A 119 -5.91 -5.51 -12.29
CA LYS A 119 -4.51 -5.87 -11.96
C LYS A 119 -3.91 -6.79 -13.02
N SER A 120 -2.72 -6.49 -13.50
CA SER A 120 -1.96 -7.34 -14.42
C SER A 120 -1.54 -8.66 -13.75
N ALA A 121 -1.60 -9.77 -14.48
CA ALA A 121 -1.20 -11.08 -13.99
C ALA A 121 0.28 -11.45 -14.25
N LEU A 122 1.13 -10.48 -14.62
CA LEU A 122 2.54 -10.73 -14.97
C LEU A 122 3.47 -10.98 -13.77
N GLY A 123 3.09 -10.57 -12.56
CA GLY A 123 3.88 -10.81 -11.36
C GLY A 123 3.46 -9.90 -10.21
N SER A 124 3.91 -8.64 -10.24
CA SER A 124 3.76 -7.66 -9.15
C SER A 124 2.39 -6.98 -9.05
N ALA A 125 1.36 -7.54 -9.72
CA ALA A 125 -0.04 -7.10 -9.62
C ALA A 125 -0.31 -5.61 -9.88
N ARG A 126 0.54 -4.94 -10.67
CA ARG A 126 0.34 -3.55 -11.13
C ARG A 126 -1.02 -3.37 -11.80
N CYS A 127 -1.65 -2.24 -11.58
CA CYS A 127 -2.97 -1.94 -12.11
C CYS A 127 -2.91 -1.23 -13.45
N LEU A 128 -3.96 -1.40 -14.25
CA LEU A 128 -4.28 -0.46 -15.32
C LEU A 128 -4.38 0.94 -14.73
N ASP A 129 -3.62 1.85 -15.30
CA ASP A 129 -3.42 3.21 -14.80
C ASP A 129 -3.52 4.24 -15.93
N LEU A 130 -4.03 5.42 -15.59
CA LEU A 130 -3.99 6.58 -16.45
C LEU A 130 -2.64 7.25 -16.29
N THR A 131 -1.86 7.35 -17.36
CA THR A 131 -0.56 8.06 -17.30
C THR A 131 -0.74 9.47 -16.75
N ASP A 132 -0.10 9.76 -15.62
CA ASP A 132 -0.18 11.03 -14.89
C ASP A 132 -1.63 11.45 -14.53
N GLY A 133 -2.57 10.51 -14.45
CA GLY A 133 -4.00 10.78 -14.27
C GLY A 133 -4.68 11.43 -15.48
N ALA A 134 -4.01 11.50 -16.64
CA ALA A 134 -4.52 12.20 -17.81
C ALA A 134 -5.61 11.41 -18.54
N THR A 135 -6.72 12.08 -18.88
CA THR A 135 -7.85 11.44 -19.59
C THR A 135 -7.72 11.48 -21.12
N THR A 136 -6.52 11.71 -21.65
CA THR A 136 -6.31 12.00 -23.08
C THR A 136 -5.29 11.11 -23.78
N THR A 137 -4.40 10.40 -23.08
CA THR A 137 -3.30 9.66 -23.74
C THR A 137 -2.83 8.44 -22.98
N GLY A 138 -2.66 7.34 -23.73
CA GLY A 138 -1.81 6.17 -23.46
C GLY A 138 -1.83 5.65 -22.04
N ASN A 139 -2.68 4.66 -21.76
CA ASN A 139 -2.74 4.03 -20.45
C ASN A 139 -1.52 3.12 -20.22
N GLN A 140 -1.22 2.85 -18.97
CA GLN A 140 -0.04 2.10 -18.55
C GLN A 140 -0.40 1.08 -17.47
N ILE A 141 0.57 0.27 -17.07
CA ILE A 141 0.52 -0.37 -15.76
C ILE A 141 1.32 0.43 -14.75
N TRP A 142 0.79 0.52 -13.54
CA TRP A 142 1.42 1.20 -12.41
C TRP A 142 1.02 0.53 -11.11
N ASP A 143 1.85 0.61 -10.09
CA ASP A 143 1.49 0.15 -8.74
C ASP A 143 0.33 1.01 -8.18
N ALA A 144 -0.88 0.46 -8.05
CA ALA A 144 -2.04 1.24 -7.60
C ALA A 144 -2.03 1.41 -6.08
N GLY A 145 -1.34 2.46 -5.65
CA GLY A 145 -1.60 3.15 -4.41
C GLY A 145 -2.26 4.51 -4.66
N TYR A 146 -2.63 5.16 -3.57
CA TYR A 146 -2.88 6.59 -3.54
C TYR A 146 -1.58 7.34 -3.75
N MET A 147 -1.63 8.46 -4.47
CA MET A 147 -0.48 9.37 -4.53
C MET A 147 -0.35 10.08 -3.18
N GLY A 148 0.84 10.10 -2.59
CA GLY A 148 1.07 10.74 -1.29
C GLY A 148 0.72 12.24 -1.23
N ASN A 149 0.66 12.90 -2.41
CA ASN A 149 0.26 14.31 -2.55
C ASN A 149 -1.23 14.52 -2.91
N ALA A 150 -2.00 13.46 -3.10
CA ALA A 150 -3.41 13.50 -3.50
C ALA A 150 -4.22 12.42 -2.78
N LEU A 151 -4.06 12.35 -1.46
CA LEU A 151 -4.74 11.36 -0.62
C LEU A 151 -6.25 11.64 -0.53
N PRO A 152 -7.10 10.59 -0.51
CA PRO A 152 -8.51 10.75 -0.25
C PRO A 152 -8.75 11.14 1.21
N THR A 153 -9.97 11.59 1.55
CA THR A 153 -10.32 11.81 2.96
C THR A 153 -10.33 10.49 3.73
N THR A 154 -10.90 9.43 3.14
CA THR A 154 -10.92 8.06 3.66
C THR A 154 -10.63 7.10 2.52
N SER A 155 -9.96 5.97 2.79
CA SER A 155 -9.74 4.91 1.80
C SER A 155 -10.70 3.73 1.96
N GLU A 156 -11.28 3.54 3.14
CA GLU A 156 -12.15 2.41 3.44
C GLU A 156 -13.47 2.82 4.12
N ALA A 157 -14.51 2.00 3.95
CA ALA A 157 -15.77 2.18 4.64
C ALA A 157 -15.63 1.84 6.14
N GLY A 158 -16.19 2.69 7.01
CA GLY A 158 -16.07 2.50 8.47
C GLY A 158 -14.80 3.10 9.07
N GLN A 159 -13.92 3.68 8.24
CA GLN A 159 -12.78 4.45 8.70
C GLN A 159 -13.21 5.61 9.60
N THR A 160 -12.60 5.71 10.79
CA THR A 160 -12.97 6.73 11.80
C THR A 160 -12.05 7.95 11.78
N GLY A 161 -10.86 7.83 11.20
CA GLY A 161 -9.91 8.92 10.99
C GLY A 161 -9.92 9.42 9.55
N VAL A 162 -8.82 10.06 9.14
CA VAL A 162 -8.64 10.62 7.79
C VAL A 162 -7.27 10.31 7.20
N ASN A 163 -7.20 10.18 5.89
CA ASN A 163 -5.95 10.00 5.14
C ASN A 163 -5.38 11.33 4.61
N ALA A 164 -6.24 12.28 4.23
CA ALA A 164 -5.83 13.64 3.86
C ALA A 164 -5.48 14.50 5.09
N CYS A 165 -4.38 14.19 5.77
CA CYS A 165 -4.05 14.74 7.09
C CYS A 165 -3.57 16.21 7.10
N GLY A 166 -3.26 16.77 5.93
CA GLY A 166 -2.62 18.08 5.84
C GLY A 166 -1.21 18.10 6.43
N ALA A 167 -0.67 19.29 6.71
CA ALA A 167 0.71 19.44 7.19
C ALA A 167 0.82 19.73 8.70
N ALA A 168 -0.23 20.22 9.35
CA ALA A 168 -0.16 20.67 10.74
C ALA A 168 -0.31 19.48 11.70
N SER A 169 0.76 19.11 12.39
CA SER A 169 0.71 18.08 13.42
C SER A 169 -0.01 18.55 14.68
N SER A 170 -0.79 17.66 15.30
CA SER A 170 -1.51 17.91 16.55
C SER A 170 -1.62 16.61 17.35
N GLN A 171 -1.58 16.69 18.68
CA GLN A 171 -1.82 15.55 19.58
C GLN A 171 -3.26 15.04 19.53
N SER A 172 -4.19 15.82 18.97
CA SER A 172 -5.57 15.41 18.71
C SER A 172 -5.81 14.92 17.28
N SER A 173 -4.76 14.77 16.47
CA SER A 173 -4.90 14.35 15.08
C SER A 173 -5.57 12.97 14.97
N LEU A 174 -6.43 12.84 13.96
CA LEU A 174 -7.08 11.59 13.55
C LEU A 174 -6.46 11.02 12.27
N CYS A 175 -5.21 11.41 11.97
CA CYS A 175 -4.52 10.97 10.78
C CYS A 175 -4.30 9.45 10.79
N GLN A 176 -4.76 8.78 9.75
CA GLN A 176 -4.58 7.35 9.49
C GLN A 176 -3.68 7.11 8.27
N THR A 177 -2.79 8.05 7.98
CA THR A 177 -1.70 7.89 7.03
C THR A 177 -0.38 8.09 7.75
N MET A 178 0.55 7.16 7.53
CA MET A 178 1.83 7.14 8.22
C MET A 178 3.00 7.02 7.24
N TRP A 179 4.22 7.25 7.75
CA TRP A 179 5.43 7.34 6.93
C TRP A 179 6.57 6.52 7.53
N MET A 180 7.37 5.87 6.68
CA MET A 180 8.53 5.07 7.07
C MET A 180 9.72 5.35 6.14
N ASN A 181 10.69 6.12 6.62
CA ASN A 181 11.83 6.58 5.82
C ASN A 181 13.19 6.30 6.47
N ASP A 182 13.32 6.50 7.78
CA ASP A 182 14.60 6.37 8.49
C ASP A 182 14.38 6.19 10.00
N VAL A 183 15.45 5.93 10.74
CA VAL A 183 15.46 5.81 12.20
C VAL A 183 14.93 7.05 12.92
N ASP A 184 15.00 8.23 12.31
CA ASP A 184 14.48 9.48 12.87
C ASP A 184 13.27 10.06 12.10
N ASP A 185 12.79 9.36 11.06
CA ASP A 185 11.63 9.72 10.23
C ASP A 185 10.77 8.48 9.97
N PHE A 186 10.01 8.10 10.99
CA PHE A 186 9.04 7.02 10.92
C PHE A 186 7.82 7.33 11.79
N CYS A 187 6.80 6.49 11.68
CA CYS A 187 5.60 6.56 12.49
C CYS A 187 5.24 5.19 13.07
N LEU A 188 4.39 5.21 14.09
CA LEU A 188 3.78 4.03 14.70
C LEU A 188 2.26 4.23 14.72
N TRP A 189 1.52 3.12 14.60
CA TRP A 189 0.11 3.09 14.96
C TRP A 189 -0.02 3.05 16.47
N ALA A 190 -0.86 3.91 17.05
CA ALA A 190 -1.19 3.85 18.47
C ALA A 190 -2.51 4.54 18.83
N PRO A 191 -3.10 4.22 20.00
CA PRO A 191 -4.50 4.48 20.25
C PRO A 191 -4.85 5.97 20.28
N ARG A 192 -6.09 6.31 19.88
CA ARG A 192 -6.57 7.70 19.90
C ARG A 192 -6.69 8.25 21.32
N ALA A 193 -7.03 7.37 22.25
CA ALA A 193 -7.08 7.56 23.69
C ALA A 193 -6.53 6.29 24.35
N VAL A 194 -6.17 6.34 25.63
CA VAL A 194 -5.55 5.20 26.33
C VAL A 194 -6.38 3.92 26.16
N GLY A 195 -5.77 2.87 25.61
CA GLY A 195 -6.41 1.59 25.31
C GLY A 195 -5.38 0.50 24.97
N THR A 196 -5.81 -0.75 24.94
CA THR A 196 -4.97 -1.86 24.45
C THR A 196 -5.00 -1.85 22.92
N ILE A 197 -3.90 -2.23 22.27
CA ILE A 197 -3.83 -2.33 20.81
C ILE A 197 -4.90 -3.29 20.29
N GLY A 198 -5.12 -4.43 20.95
CA GLY A 198 -6.15 -5.40 20.53
C GLY A 198 -7.58 -4.85 20.59
N ASP A 199 -7.90 -3.94 21.51
CA ASP A 199 -9.24 -3.34 21.60
C ASP A 199 -9.42 -2.16 20.64
N THR A 200 -8.33 -1.48 20.26
CA THR A 200 -8.35 -0.25 19.43
C THR A 200 -7.77 -0.42 18.03
N GLU A 201 -7.42 -1.64 17.63
CA GLU A 201 -6.73 -1.94 16.38
C GLU A 201 -7.40 -1.35 15.13
N ARG A 202 -8.73 -1.16 15.19
CA ARG A 202 -9.53 -0.67 14.07
C ARG A 202 -9.48 0.85 13.91
N ASP A 203 -9.17 1.58 14.97
CA ASP A 203 -9.25 3.05 15.02
C ASP A 203 -7.93 3.73 15.42
N GLU A 204 -6.83 2.99 15.37
CA GLU A 204 -5.47 3.50 15.56
C GLU A 204 -5.18 4.72 14.66
N VAL A 205 -4.30 5.60 15.15
CA VAL A 205 -3.85 6.80 14.42
C VAL A 205 -2.33 6.86 14.36
N ALA A 206 -1.81 7.58 13.37
CA ALA A 206 -0.37 7.70 13.15
C ALA A 206 0.28 8.67 14.15
N TRP A 207 1.30 8.17 14.84
CA TRP A 207 2.23 8.92 15.68
C TRP A 207 3.61 8.92 15.05
N CYS A 208 4.10 10.08 14.63
CA CYS A 208 5.36 10.18 13.90
C CYS A 208 6.47 10.83 14.72
N THR A 209 7.71 10.43 14.46
CA THR A 209 8.89 11.13 14.96
C THR A 209 9.02 12.52 14.34
N LYS A 210 8.45 12.74 13.14
CA LYS A 210 8.43 14.05 12.50
C LYS A 210 7.08 14.75 12.61
N SER A 211 7.10 16.04 12.95
CA SER A 211 5.97 16.96 12.76
C SER A 211 5.93 17.48 11.32
N GLY A 212 4.79 17.92 10.82
CA GLY A 212 4.66 18.39 9.43
C GLY A 212 3.90 17.43 8.51
N ARG A 213 3.45 16.30 9.03
CA ARG A 213 2.72 15.23 8.31
C ARG A 213 1.21 15.23 8.61
N GLY A 214 0.72 16.19 9.39
CA GLY A 214 -0.67 16.18 9.86
C GLY A 214 -0.95 15.17 10.97
N THR A 215 0.05 14.37 11.36
CA THR A 215 -0.03 13.29 12.34
C THR A 215 0.14 13.77 13.78
N ARG A 216 -0.04 12.86 14.75
CA ARG A 216 0.44 13.08 16.12
C ARG A 216 1.95 12.97 16.13
N VAL A 217 2.60 13.62 17.10
CA VAL A 217 4.06 13.60 17.24
C VAL A 217 4.43 12.77 18.45
N ILE A 218 5.31 11.80 18.27
CA ILE A 218 5.83 10.97 19.36
C ILE A 218 6.58 11.88 20.35
N PRO A 219 6.16 11.94 21.63
CA PRO A 219 6.84 12.77 22.63
C PRO A 219 8.29 12.35 22.84
N ASP A 220 9.19 13.32 23.07
CA ASP A 220 10.59 13.02 23.37
C ASP A 220 10.74 12.13 24.61
N GLY A 221 11.68 11.19 24.56
CA GLY A 221 11.90 10.20 25.62
C GLY A 221 10.84 9.09 25.67
N THR A 222 9.96 8.99 24.67
CA THR A 222 9.13 7.80 24.44
C THR A 222 9.98 6.64 23.92
N LEU A 223 10.82 6.91 22.93
CA LEU A 223 11.69 5.91 22.32
C LEU A 223 13.01 5.82 23.08
N SER A 224 13.41 4.60 23.45
CA SER A 224 14.63 4.34 24.21
C SER A 224 15.65 3.47 23.47
N GLY A 225 15.26 2.91 22.32
CA GLY A 225 16.12 2.26 21.34
C GLY A 225 15.35 2.09 20.03
N VAL A 226 16.02 2.32 18.88
CA VAL A 226 15.42 2.23 17.54
C VAL A 226 16.44 1.64 16.57
N HIS A 227 16.05 0.63 15.83
CA HIS A 227 16.85 0.00 14.78
C HIS A 227 16.05 0.02 13.49
N PHE A 228 16.54 0.78 12.52
CA PHE A 228 15.96 0.88 11.19
C PHE A 228 16.84 0.14 10.19
N ILE A 229 16.23 -0.66 9.32
CA ILE A 229 16.90 -1.31 8.20
C ILE A 229 16.19 -1.03 6.89
N ARG A 230 16.99 -0.95 5.84
CA ARG A 230 16.56 -0.94 4.44
C ARG A 230 17.06 -2.20 3.79
N THR A 231 16.17 -2.94 3.17
CA THR A 231 16.53 -4.08 2.32
C THR A 231 16.19 -3.77 0.88
N LYS A 232 16.39 -4.73 -0.02
CA LYS A 232 15.97 -4.59 -1.41
C LYS A 232 14.44 -4.62 -1.59
N ASP A 233 13.70 -5.24 -0.66
CA ASP A 233 12.26 -5.47 -0.82
C ASP A 233 11.41 -4.85 0.31
N TYR A 234 12.00 -4.34 1.39
CA TYR A 234 11.25 -3.72 2.49
C TYR A 234 12.08 -2.75 3.34
N VAL A 235 11.38 -1.88 4.06
CA VAL A 235 11.92 -1.15 5.20
C VAL A 235 11.37 -1.74 6.49
N GLN A 236 12.17 -1.70 7.56
CA GLN A 236 11.73 -2.16 8.87
C GLN A 236 12.28 -1.26 9.96
N VAL A 237 11.44 -0.94 10.93
CA VAL A 237 11.82 -0.28 12.17
C VAL A 237 11.45 -1.16 13.35
N THR A 238 12.39 -1.37 14.26
CA THR A 238 12.19 -2.12 15.50
C THR A 238 12.72 -1.33 16.68
N GLY A 239 12.19 -1.52 17.87
CA GLY A 239 12.68 -0.78 19.02
C GLY A 239 11.95 -1.02 20.32
N VAL A 240 12.39 -0.27 21.33
CA VAL A 240 11.90 -0.34 22.71
C VAL A 240 11.68 1.05 23.27
N GLY A 241 10.68 1.22 24.13
CA GLY A 241 10.28 2.52 24.64
C GLY A 241 9.29 2.45 25.80
N ASP A 242 8.78 3.61 26.18
CA ASP A 242 7.62 3.79 27.06
C ASP A 242 6.44 4.23 26.21
N LEU A 243 5.76 3.28 25.57
CA LEU A 243 4.69 3.55 24.60
C LEU A 243 3.36 3.93 25.27
N THR A 244 3.32 3.95 26.60
CA THR A 244 2.22 4.58 27.34
C THR A 244 2.08 6.07 27.06
N LYS A 245 3.18 6.70 26.62
CA LYS A 245 3.22 8.12 26.19
C LYS A 245 2.53 8.38 24.86
N ILE A 246 2.21 7.34 24.09
CA ILE A 246 1.44 7.41 22.84
C ILE A 246 0.10 6.69 22.96
N ASN A 247 -0.43 6.62 24.19
CA ASN A 247 -1.73 6.04 24.57
C ASN A 247 -1.83 4.51 24.56
N VAL A 248 -0.73 3.77 24.42
CA VAL A 248 -0.79 2.31 24.66
C VAL A 248 -1.03 2.05 26.14
N GLN A 249 -1.97 1.17 26.49
CA GLN A 249 -2.28 0.86 27.88
C GLN A 249 -1.05 0.25 28.58
N ALA A 250 -0.81 0.65 29.83
CA ALA A 250 0.26 0.06 30.63
C ALA A 250 0.05 -1.45 30.81
N GLY A 251 1.09 -2.23 30.56
CA GLY A 251 1.03 -3.70 30.65
C GLY A 251 0.40 -4.39 29.44
N ASP A 252 0.02 -3.63 28.40
CA ASP A 252 -0.39 -4.23 27.13
C ASP A 252 0.79 -4.99 26.48
N GLU A 253 0.56 -6.26 26.18
CA GLU A 253 1.54 -7.13 25.51
C GLU A 253 1.52 -6.95 23.99
N GLY A 254 0.52 -6.22 23.49
CA GLY A 254 0.42 -5.74 22.12
C GLY A 254 -0.59 -6.50 21.27
N GLY A 255 -0.57 -6.20 19.97
CA GLY A 255 -1.39 -6.85 18.95
C GLY A 255 -0.78 -6.63 17.58
N GLU A 256 -1.23 -7.42 16.60
CA GLU A 256 -0.86 -7.24 15.20
C GLU A 256 -1.77 -6.19 14.54
N LEU A 257 -1.17 -5.34 13.72
CA LEU A 257 -1.83 -4.37 12.86
C LEU A 257 -1.34 -4.58 11.43
N ASP A 258 -2.26 -4.55 10.47
CA ASP A 258 -1.97 -4.93 9.08
C ASP A 258 -2.97 -4.26 8.09
N PRO A 259 -2.66 -4.21 6.78
CA PRO A 259 -3.48 -3.52 5.79
C PRO A 259 -4.81 -4.21 5.45
N HIS A 260 -4.99 -5.48 5.83
CA HIS A 260 -6.14 -6.28 5.42
C HIS A 260 -7.07 -6.58 6.60
N GLY A 261 -6.55 -6.95 7.76
CA GLY A 261 -7.35 -7.45 8.87
C GLY A 261 -8.22 -8.65 8.46
N SER A 262 -9.18 -9.03 9.31
CA SER A 262 -10.05 -10.19 9.05
C SER A 262 -11.12 -9.95 7.97
N ASP A 263 -11.47 -8.69 7.72
CA ASP A 263 -12.53 -8.29 6.78
C ASP A 263 -12.01 -7.55 5.55
N SER A 264 -10.71 -7.57 5.31
CA SER A 264 -10.02 -6.87 4.21
C SER A 264 -10.08 -5.34 4.27
N ALA A 265 -10.53 -4.74 5.37
CA ALA A 265 -10.56 -3.28 5.56
C ALA A 265 -9.30 -2.72 6.25
N GLY A 266 -8.46 -3.60 6.80
CA GLY A 266 -7.28 -3.24 7.57
C GLY A 266 -7.54 -2.92 9.03
N ASN A 267 -6.46 -2.94 9.79
CA ASN A 267 -6.38 -2.59 11.20
C ASN A 267 -5.13 -1.70 11.41
N PRO A 268 -5.25 -0.35 11.42
CA PRO A 268 -6.50 0.40 11.39
C PRO A 268 -7.24 0.37 10.06
N ILE A 269 -8.57 0.51 10.13
CA ILE A 269 -9.43 0.56 8.93
C ILE A 269 -8.99 1.71 8.04
N GLY A 270 -8.63 1.40 6.79
CA GLY A 270 -8.18 2.39 5.82
C GLY A 270 -6.85 3.06 6.17
N GLY A 271 -6.02 2.40 6.98
CA GLY A 271 -4.66 2.84 7.28
C GLY A 271 -3.76 2.79 6.05
N LEU A 272 -3.10 3.91 5.74
CA LEU A 272 -2.14 3.99 4.63
C LEU A 272 -0.71 4.18 5.12
N VAL A 273 0.24 3.50 4.47
CA VAL A 273 1.67 3.58 4.79
C VAL A 273 2.44 4.06 3.57
N PHE A 274 3.29 5.06 3.76
CA PHE A 274 4.11 5.64 2.71
C PHE A 274 5.60 5.63 3.07
N GLY A 275 6.45 5.72 2.06
CA GLY A 275 7.86 6.02 2.28
C GLY A 275 8.56 6.50 1.02
N SER A 276 9.79 6.98 1.19
CA SER A 276 10.63 7.54 0.13
C SER A 276 11.87 6.71 -0.17
N THR A 277 11.99 5.53 0.44
CA THR A 277 13.19 4.68 0.32
C THR A 277 13.33 4.08 -1.07
N PHE A 278 12.24 3.54 -1.62
CA PHE A 278 12.24 2.83 -2.91
C PHE A 278 11.84 3.72 -4.09
N SER A 279 10.93 4.66 -3.84
CA SER A 279 10.55 5.75 -4.76
C SER A 279 9.96 6.89 -3.94
N ALA A 280 9.96 8.11 -4.47
CA ALA A 280 9.40 9.26 -3.79
C ALA A 280 7.90 9.05 -3.52
N ASP A 281 7.50 9.23 -2.26
CA ASP A 281 6.11 9.11 -1.79
C ASP A 281 5.40 7.81 -2.24
N LEU A 282 6.13 6.69 -2.24
CA LEU A 282 5.59 5.38 -2.58
C LEU A 282 4.67 4.88 -1.47
N GLN A 283 3.47 4.42 -1.84
CA GLN A 283 2.62 3.67 -0.91
C GLN A 283 3.16 2.24 -0.74
N TYR A 284 3.24 1.78 0.49
CA TYR A 284 3.48 0.38 0.82
C TYR A 284 2.14 -0.30 1.09
N GLY A 285 1.69 -1.13 0.14
CA GLY A 285 0.41 -1.84 0.21
C GLY A 285 0.43 -3.06 1.13
N GLU A 286 1.61 -3.63 1.38
CA GLU A 286 1.81 -4.75 2.30
C GLU A 286 2.71 -4.29 3.45
N TRP A 287 2.22 -4.39 4.67
CA TRP A 287 2.94 -4.06 5.88
C TRP A 287 2.41 -4.90 7.04
N THR A 288 3.20 -5.08 8.08
CA THR A 288 2.69 -5.61 9.35
C THR A 288 3.37 -4.85 10.48
N SER A 289 2.68 -4.68 11.59
CA SER A 289 3.15 -3.93 12.74
C SER A 289 2.70 -4.59 14.03
N PHE A 290 3.59 -4.60 15.00
CA PHE A 290 3.26 -4.99 16.36
C PHE A 290 3.70 -3.88 17.30
N VAL A 291 2.82 -3.51 18.21
CA VAL A 291 3.06 -2.46 19.19
C VAL A 291 2.59 -2.99 20.54
N SER A 292 3.41 -2.87 21.57
CA SER A 292 3.07 -3.18 22.96
C SER A 292 3.36 -1.97 23.85
N ALA A 293 3.16 -2.08 25.17
CA ALA A 293 3.52 -0.99 26.08
C ALA A 293 5.03 -0.65 26.08
N THR A 294 5.88 -1.59 25.64
CA THR A 294 7.35 -1.49 25.80
C THR A 294 8.17 -1.77 24.55
N GLN A 295 7.58 -2.39 23.53
CA GLN A 295 8.26 -2.80 22.31
C GLN A 295 7.42 -2.44 21.10
N PHE A 296 8.08 -2.19 19.98
CA PHE A 296 7.43 -2.03 18.70
C PHE A 296 8.28 -2.59 17.57
N CYS A 297 7.61 -3.00 16.51
CA CYS A 297 8.20 -3.35 15.24
C CYS A 297 7.21 -3.09 14.12
N MET A 298 7.71 -2.63 13.00
CA MET A 298 6.92 -2.41 11.80
C MET A 298 7.78 -2.68 10.59
N ARG A 299 7.22 -3.42 9.64
CA ARG A 299 7.84 -3.70 8.34
C ARG A 299 6.86 -3.29 7.26
N ALA A 300 7.37 -2.60 6.24
CA ALA A 300 6.60 -2.22 5.07
C ALA A 300 7.32 -2.70 3.81
N CYS A 301 6.62 -3.49 3.02
CA CYS A 301 7.17 -4.28 1.94
C CYS A 301 6.72 -3.77 0.58
N THR A 302 7.56 -3.99 -0.42
CA THR A 302 7.31 -3.68 -1.83
C THR A 302 7.79 -4.81 -2.73
N GLY A 303 7.44 -4.74 -4.01
CA GLY A 303 7.83 -5.71 -5.02
C GLY A 303 7.01 -7.00 -4.99
N PRO A 304 7.39 -8.00 -5.81
CA PRO A 304 6.57 -9.19 -6.08
C PRO A 304 6.40 -10.10 -4.86
N ASN A 305 7.29 -10.04 -3.87
CA ASN A 305 7.26 -10.86 -2.67
C ASN A 305 6.72 -10.11 -1.45
N ALA A 306 6.10 -8.93 -1.64
CA ALA A 306 5.72 -8.05 -0.53
C ALA A 306 4.85 -8.76 0.53
N ARG A 307 3.86 -9.54 0.09
CA ARG A 307 2.97 -10.31 0.97
C ARG A 307 3.69 -11.42 1.75
N GLU A 308 4.71 -12.04 1.15
CA GLU A 308 5.51 -13.07 1.82
C GLU A 308 6.47 -12.44 2.85
N ASN A 309 7.05 -11.29 2.52
CA ASN A 309 7.97 -10.56 3.39
C ASN A 309 7.25 -9.84 4.54
N CYS A 310 5.98 -9.48 4.38
CA CYS A 310 5.11 -8.83 5.37
C CYS A 310 3.88 -9.71 5.66
N GLN A 311 4.12 -10.97 6.05
CA GLN A 311 3.06 -11.89 6.45
C GLN A 311 2.25 -11.35 7.64
N HIS A 312 0.95 -11.62 7.61
CA HIS A 312 -0.01 -11.17 8.62
C HIS A 312 -0.79 -12.34 9.24
N THR A 313 -0.08 -13.45 9.51
CA THR A 313 -0.66 -14.74 9.94
C THR A 313 -0.19 -15.15 11.35
N TYR A 314 0.74 -14.41 11.96
CA TYR A 314 1.46 -14.84 13.16
C TYR A 314 1.34 -13.80 14.28
N ASP A 315 0.13 -13.34 14.50
CA ASP A 315 -0.26 -12.30 15.46
C ASP A 315 0.17 -12.59 16.92
N GLU A 316 0.09 -13.84 17.37
CA GLU A 316 0.50 -14.27 18.71
C GLU A 316 2.03 -14.35 18.93
N MET A 317 2.85 -14.20 17.88
CA MET A 317 4.31 -14.43 17.98
C MET A 317 5.12 -13.20 18.40
N GLY A 318 4.54 -12.00 18.24
CA GLY A 318 5.16 -10.73 18.63
C GLY A 318 6.39 -10.34 17.79
N CYS A 319 7.06 -9.26 18.21
CA CYS A 319 8.08 -8.60 17.42
C CYS A 319 9.34 -9.40 17.15
N GLU A 320 9.93 -10.01 18.19
CA GLU A 320 11.23 -10.68 18.05
C GLU A 320 11.16 -11.92 17.15
N TRP A 321 9.98 -12.55 17.06
CA TRP A 321 9.78 -13.72 16.21
C TRP A 321 9.43 -13.32 14.77
N ASN A 322 8.49 -12.38 14.59
CA ASN A 322 8.06 -11.94 13.26
C ASN A 322 9.09 -11.05 12.54
N MET A 323 9.81 -10.22 13.30
CA MET A 323 10.81 -9.28 12.79
C MET A 323 12.09 -9.37 13.62
N PRO A 324 12.89 -10.44 13.45
CA PRO A 324 14.17 -10.59 14.14
C PRO A 324 15.09 -9.42 13.83
N ALA A 325 15.49 -8.68 14.87
CA ALA A 325 16.32 -7.48 14.73
C ALA A 325 16.98 -7.11 16.06
N SER A 326 17.74 -6.01 16.07
CA SER A 326 18.19 -5.43 17.33
C SER A 326 17.06 -4.65 18.01
N TYR A 327 16.76 -5.00 19.27
CA TYR A 327 15.86 -4.27 20.17
C TYR A 327 16.64 -3.60 21.31
N ALA A 328 17.90 -3.27 21.08
CA ALA A 328 18.81 -2.82 22.12
C ALA A 328 18.48 -1.40 22.63
N LYS A 329 18.24 -1.28 23.94
CA LYS A 329 18.09 0.02 24.61
C LYS A 329 19.38 0.85 24.50
N GLY A 330 19.22 2.15 24.26
CA GLY A 330 20.30 3.12 24.08
C GLY A 330 20.99 3.03 22.71
N LYS A 331 20.46 2.26 21.78
CA LYS A 331 20.97 2.15 20.41
C LYS A 331 19.97 2.73 19.43
N TYR A 332 20.45 3.62 18.58
CA TYR A 332 19.67 4.25 17.52
C TYR A 332 20.46 4.12 16.22
N THR A 333 20.03 3.24 15.32
CA THR A 333 20.80 2.92 14.12
C THR A 333 19.93 2.85 12.88
N SER A 334 20.45 3.32 11.75
CA SER A 334 19.91 3.04 10.41
C SER A 334 20.96 2.28 9.61
N CYS A 335 20.60 1.12 9.05
CA CYS A 335 21.49 0.23 8.31
C CYS A 335 20.89 -0.17 6.97
N GLU A 336 21.76 -0.61 6.05
CA GLU A 336 21.38 -1.49 4.95
C GLU A 336 21.36 -2.93 5.47
N ALA A 337 20.50 -3.79 4.93
CA ALA A 337 20.43 -5.19 5.32
C ALA A 337 19.97 -6.09 4.17
N GLU A 338 20.31 -7.37 4.27
CA GLU A 338 19.69 -8.40 3.45
C GLU A 338 18.24 -8.66 3.92
N ASN A 339 17.42 -9.26 3.06
CA ASN A 339 16.12 -9.75 3.49
C ASN A 339 16.28 -10.87 4.54
N ASP A 340 15.39 -10.86 5.52
CA ASP A 340 15.17 -11.98 6.43
C ASP A 340 14.55 -13.16 5.68
N LEU A 341 14.62 -14.33 6.32
CA LEU A 341 13.84 -15.47 5.90
C LEU A 341 12.33 -15.17 6.08
N PRO A 342 11.46 -15.60 5.14
CA PRO A 342 10.02 -15.41 5.27
C PRO A 342 9.46 -15.98 6.57
N MET A 343 8.53 -15.26 7.21
CA MET A 343 7.96 -15.67 8.49
C MET A 343 7.34 -17.07 8.42
N GLY A 344 7.73 -17.93 9.36
CA GLY A 344 7.24 -19.30 9.47
C GLY A 344 7.80 -20.29 8.44
N VAL A 345 8.76 -19.90 7.58
CA VAL A 345 9.36 -20.79 6.57
C VAL A 345 10.71 -21.34 7.05
N TYR A 346 10.73 -22.62 7.41
CA TYR A 346 11.91 -23.33 7.92
C TYR A 346 12.41 -24.36 6.91
N GLY A 347 13.34 -23.93 6.05
CA GLY A 347 13.87 -24.75 4.97
C GLY A 347 12.80 -25.01 3.91
N THR A 348 12.34 -26.25 3.78
CA THR A 348 11.25 -26.64 2.87
C THR A 348 9.90 -26.77 3.56
N SER A 349 9.81 -26.43 4.85
CA SER A 349 8.60 -26.59 5.67
C SER A 349 8.03 -25.24 6.07
N THR A 350 6.71 -25.14 6.15
CA THR A 350 6.02 -23.97 6.72
C THR A 350 5.41 -24.38 8.06
N TRP A 351 5.65 -23.57 9.08
CA TRP A 351 5.00 -23.70 10.39
C TRP A 351 3.75 -22.82 10.42
N HIS A 352 2.73 -23.27 11.15
CA HIS A 352 1.50 -22.50 11.36
C HIS A 352 1.30 -22.29 12.87
N GLN A 353 0.79 -21.11 13.21
CA GLN A 353 0.51 -20.73 14.60
C GLN A 353 -0.41 -21.75 15.29
N GLY A 354 -0.18 -21.95 16.59
CA GLY A 354 -0.88 -22.94 17.41
C GLY A 354 -0.31 -24.36 17.32
N ILE A 355 0.68 -24.64 16.47
CA ILE A 355 1.31 -25.97 16.37
C ILE A 355 2.52 -26.08 17.31
N SER A 356 2.54 -27.14 18.14
CA SER A 356 3.65 -27.42 19.06
C SER A 356 4.64 -28.47 18.51
N PRO A 357 5.97 -28.29 18.67
CA PRO A 357 6.60 -27.15 19.30
C PRO A 357 6.64 -25.92 18.38
N THR A 358 6.45 -24.74 18.96
CA THR A 358 6.71 -23.47 18.28
C THR A 358 8.20 -23.36 17.99
N PRO A 359 8.62 -23.16 16.72
CA PRO A 359 10.02 -23.02 16.36
C PRO A 359 10.58 -21.69 16.87
N THR A 360 11.90 -21.62 17.04
CA THR A 360 12.58 -20.37 17.37
C THR A 360 12.45 -19.37 16.23
N ALA A 361 12.55 -18.07 16.56
CA ALA A 361 12.66 -16.99 15.59
C ALA A 361 13.76 -17.27 14.55
N HIS A 362 13.58 -16.76 13.33
CA HIS A 362 14.65 -16.79 12.34
C HIS A 362 15.88 -16.02 12.82
N PRO A 363 17.09 -16.40 12.37
CA PRO A 363 18.27 -15.59 12.63
C PRO A 363 18.12 -14.19 12.02
N ILE A 364 18.63 -13.18 12.71
CA ILE A 364 18.67 -11.80 12.21
C ILE A 364 19.50 -11.77 10.93
N ALA A 365 18.97 -11.21 9.84
CA ALA A 365 19.73 -11.04 8.60
C ALA A 365 20.97 -10.15 8.79
N ALA A 366 21.94 -10.34 7.90
CA ALA A 366 23.16 -9.53 7.92
C ALA A 366 22.82 -8.06 7.63
N SER A 367 23.37 -7.16 8.43
CA SER A 367 23.29 -5.71 8.24
C SER A 367 24.66 -5.10 7.96
N SER A 368 24.67 -3.98 7.24
CA SER A 368 25.87 -3.26 6.82
C SER A 368 25.60 -1.76 6.74
N SER A 369 26.64 -0.96 6.50
CA SER A 369 26.52 0.50 6.29
C SER A 369 25.75 1.25 7.39
N CYS A 370 25.86 0.78 8.63
CA CYS A 370 25.10 1.32 9.74
C CYS A 370 25.56 2.72 10.17
N THR A 371 24.62 3.66 10.20
CA THR A 371 24.78 4.98 10.83
C THR A 371 24.20 4.94 12.24
N THR A 372 24.95 5.42 13.23
CA THR A 372 24.51 5.50 14.64
C THR A 372 24.13 6.94 15.00
N TYR A 373 23.03 7.08 15.73
CA TYR A 373 22.50 8.34 16.22
C TYR A 373 22.55 8.36 17.75
N ALA A 374 22.65 9.57 18.32
CA ALA A 374 22.67 9.74 19.77
C ALA A 374 21.28 9.48 20.38
N SER A 375 20.22 9.87 19.67
CA SER A 375 18.82 9.72 20.07
C SER A 375 17.90 9.93 18.87
N VAL A 376 16.64 9.55 19.02
CA VAL A 376 15.54 9.94 18.13
C VAL A 376 14.67 10.95 18.86
N THR A 377 14.45 12.11 18.24
CA THR A 377 13.70 13.22 18.81
C THR A 377 12.68 13.76 17.83
N SER A 378 11.61 14.32 18.39
CA SER A 378 10.60 15.01 17.63
C SER A 378 11.18 16.21 16.88
N SER A 379 11.00 16.27 15.56
CA SER A 379 11.51 17.37 14.74
C SER A 379 10.60 17.64 13.53
N PRO A 380 10.62 18.84 12.94
CA PRO A 380 9.91 19.08 11.69
C PRO A 380 10.44 18.23 10.53
N VAL A 381 9.57 17.75 9.65
CA VAL A 381 9.98 17.21 8.35
C VAL A 381 10.83 18.27 7.64
N LYS A 382 11.97 17.87 7.09
CA LYS A 382 12.79 18.74 6.23
C LYS A 382 11.97 19.07 4.98
N ARG A 383 11.33 20.23 4.95
CA ARG A 383 10.67 20.73 3.73
C ARG A 383 11.75 21.10 2.71
N ASP A 384 11.64 20.58 1.49
CA ASP A 384 12.35 21.17 0.37
C ASP A 384 11.72 22.55 0.07
N TYR A 385 12.38 23.61 0.55
CA TYR A 385 11.95 24.99 0.33
C TYR A 385 12.04 25.44 -1.14
N SER A 386 12.49 24.58 -2.07
CA SER A 386 12.50 24.88 -3.51
C SER A 386 11.08 25.09 -4.06
N GLN A 387 10.08 24.34 -3.57
CA GLN A 387 8.70 24.43 -4.04
C GLN A 387 7.93 25.64 -3.47
N ASP A 388 8.18 26.01 -2.21
CA ASP A 388 7.57 27.22 -1.60
C ASP A 388 8.02 28.52 -2.30
N LYS A 389 9.20 28.52 -2.93
CA LYS A 389 9.67 29.65 -3.75
C LYS A 389 8.92 29.79 -5.07
N LEU A 390 8.30 28.73 -5.59
CA LEU A 390 7.48 28.79 -6.80
C LEU A 390 6.10 29.41 -6.50
N ILE A 391 5.50 29.08 -5.36
CA ILE A 391 4.20 29.64 -4.93
C ILE A 391 4.31 31.15 -4.63
N LYS A 392 5.41 31.60 -4.00
CA LYS A 392 5.63 33.03 -3.74
C LYS A 392 5.88 33.87 -5.01
N ARG A 393 6.35 33.27 -6.10
CA ARG A 393 6.51 33.98 -7.40
C ARG A 393 5.17 34.15 -8.14
N GLY A 394 4.19 33.29 -7.91
CA GLY A 394 2.84 33.41 -8.51
C GLY A 394 2.00 34.55 -7.92
N HIS A 395 2.16 34.88 -6.64
CA HIS A 395 1.38 35.97 -6.00
C HIS A 395 1.94 37.38 -6.21
N ALA A 396 3.20 37.53 -6.62
CA ALA A 396 3.77 38.84 -6.95
C ALA A 396 3.34 39.36 -8.33
N ALA A 397 2.81 38.51 -9.22
CA ALA A 397 2.49 38.86 -10.61
C ALA A 397 1.06 39.40 -10.83
N HIS A 398 0.23 39.53 -9.79
CA HIS A 398 -1.18 39.98 -9.93
C HIS A 398 -1.53 41.26 -9.15
N ALA A 399 -0.54 41.98 -8.61
CA ALA A 399 -0.78 43.22 -7.85
C ALA A 399 -0.51 44.53 -8.63
N HIS A 400 -0.40 44.50 -9.96
CA HIS A 400 -0.20 45.70 -10.79
C HIS A 400 -1.18 45.79 -11.97
N ALA A 401 -2.48 45.84 -11.70
CA ALA A 401 -3.47 46.28 -12.69
C ALA A 401 -4.75 46.81 -12.05
N ALA A 402 -4.64 47.79 -11.14
CA ALA A 402 -5.79 48.60 -10.75
C ALA A 402 -5.35 49.94 -10.14
N ARG A 403 -5.27 50.99 -10.97
CA ARG A 403 -5.76 52.34 -10.63
C ARG A 403 -5.69 53.30 -11.83
N VAL A 404 -6.89 53.65 -12.30
CA VAL A 404 -7.39 55.00 -12.61
C VAL A 404 -6.72 55.76 -13.77
N THR A 405 -7.51 55.99 -14.83
CA THR A 405 -7.75 57.36 -15.32
C THR A 405 -9.19 57.52 -15.81
N ASN A 406 -9.77 58.64 -15.41
CA ASN A 406 -11.13 59.11 -15.68
C ASN A 406 -11.26 59.70 -17.10
N MET A 407 -12.53 59.79 -17.54
CA MET A 407 -13.16 60.87 -18.35
C MET A 407 -13.24 60.71 -19.91
N PRO A 408 -14.20 61.37 -20.61
CA PRO A 408 -15.63 61.00 -20.65
C PRO A 408 -16.30 61.14 -22.06
N GLN A 409 -17.59 60.76 -22.15
CA GLN A 409 -18.67 61.17 -23.11
C GLN A 409 -18.43 61.15 -24.64
N PHE A 410 -19.32 60.49 -25.40
CA PHE A 410 -20.41 61.10 -26.20
C PHE A 410 -20.95 60.12 -27.26
N PHE A 411 -22.29 60.05 -27.33
CA PHE A 411 -23.19 59.33 -28.24
C PHE A 411 -23.26 57.80 -28.17
#